data_AF-A0A537GX60-F1
#
_entry.id   AF-A0A537GX60-F1
#
_cell.length_a   1.000
_cell.length_b   1.000
_cell.length_c   1.000
_cell.angle_alpha   90.00
_cell.angle_beta   90.00
_cell.angle_gamma   90.00
#
_symmetry.space_group_name_H-M   'P 1'
#
loop_
_entity.id
_entity.type
_entity.pdbx_description
1 polymer ?
#
loop_
_entity_poly.entity_id
_entity_poly.type
_entity_poly.pdbx_seq_one_letter_code
_entity_poly.pdbx_strand_id
1 'polypeptide(L)'
;MQVSSIARAVSTPEGKALLEIAGRPLFQLNSVSAAIWAKLAEGRSTQQIIRQIAAQFNVSVERVTNDVNGFVETLRQNDLAKDDVRTLDYHVDLIWKKGIAARCDWRIPDEFPQGLGYASVLEPLGHSVPPFLLDDLISDPGIYRDIRDGDLVWVRFSWLKSFVKQVLPLVKARFILVTADCPLGAPLPIMGEALEILEYPNVLHWYAQDCNGPGFMGRMSPLPLGIDFHTISEQPMWGEGISSPQEQEQMLLS
;
A
#
# COMPACT_ATOMS: atom_id res chain seq x y z
N MET A 1 -4.55 -7.20 -15.79
CA MET A 1 -3.21 -6.61 -15.56
C MET A 1 -3.44 -5.17 -15.16
N GLN A 2 -2.83 -4.73 -14.07
CA GLN A 2 -2.96 -3.35 -13.59
C GLN A 2 -1.69 -2.58 -13.99
N VAL A 3 -1.87 -1.46 -14.71
CA VAL A 3 -0.77 -0.54 -15.03
C VAL A 3 -0.65 0.53 -13.95
N SER A 4 0.57 1.01 -13.73
CA SER A 4 0.85 2.00 -12.69
C SER A 4 0.18 3.35 -12.97
N SER A 5 -0.45 3.95 -11.96
CA SER A 5 -1.18 5.23 -12.07
C SER A 5 -0.27 6.45 -12.29
N ILE A 6 1.03 6.33 -11.99
CA ILE A 6 2.04 7.37 -12.20
C ILE A 6 2.51 7.45 -13.66
N ALA A 7 2.26 6.39 -14.43
CA ALA A 7 2.72 6.25 -15.80
C ALA A 7 1.60 6.74 -16.70
N ARG A 8 1.92 7.69 -17.59
CA ARG A 8 0.97 8.25 -18.53
C ARG A 8 1.63 8.43 -19.88
N ALA A 9 0.88 8.20 -20.94
CA ALA A 9 1.33 8.57 -22.27
C ALA A 9 1.08 10.06 -22.49
N VAL A 10 2.13 10.81 -22.84
CA VAL A 10 2.06 12.22 -23.22
C VAL A 10 2.53 12.40 -24.65
N SER A 11 1.94 13.34 -25.37
CA SER A 11 2.37 13.70 -26.73
C SER A 11 3.37 14.84 -26.68
N THR A 12 4.48 14.71 -27.39
CA THR A 12 5.41 15.82 -27.58
C THR A 12 4.89 16.82 -28.60
N PRO A 13 5.39 18.07 -28.60
CA PRO A 13 5.11 19.05 -29.67
C PRO A 13 5.46 18.54 -31.07
N GLU A 14 6.33 17.55 -31.18
CA GLU A 14 6.76 16.90 -32.42
C GLU A 14 5.86 15.71 -32.83
N GLY A 15 4.78 15.44 -32.10
CA GLY A 15 3.83 14.35 -32.39
C GLY A 15 4.31 12.95 -31.98
N LYS A 16 5.42 12.84 -31.23
CA LYS A 16 5.90 11.55 -30.69
C LYS A 16 5.19 11.26 -29.35
N ALA A 17 4.89 9.99 -29.09
CA ALA A 17 4.38 9.57 -27.80
C ALA A 17 5.54 9.28 -26.84
N LEU A 18 5.46 9.79 -25.62
CA LEU A 18 6.38 9.49 -24.53
C LEU A 18 5.59 8.85 -23.39
N LEU A 19 6.19 7.86 -22.74
CA LEU A 19 5.73 7.38 -21.45
C LEU A 19 6.40 8.23 -20.38
N GLU A 20 5.61 9.10 -19.78
CA GLU A 20 5.97 9.89 -18.62
C GLU A 20 5.69 9.07 -17.36
N ILE A 21 6.67 9.02 -16.46
CA ILE A 21 6.58 8.32 -15.19
C ILE A 21 6.86 9.36 -14.12
N ALA A 22 5.87 9.62 -13.26
CA ALA A 22 5.96 10.62 -12.19
C ALA A 22 6.43 12.01 -12.69
N GLY A 23 5.89 12.47 -13.83
CA GLY A 23 6.22 13.79 -14.39
C GLY A 23 7.53 13.84 -15.20
N ARG A 24 8.25 12.70 -15.34
CA ARG A 24 9.49 12.63 -16.11
C ARG A 24 9.31 11.82 -17.40
N PRO A 25 9.65 12.35 -18.58
CA PRO A 25 9.62 11.59 -19.82
C PRO A 25 10.78 10.59 -19.85
N LEU A 26 10.50 9.30 -19.64
CA LEU A 26 11.56 8.27 -19.53
C LEU A 26 11.65 7.37 -20.75
N PHE A 27 10.52 7.06 -21.40
CA PHE A 27 10.52 6.17 -22.56
C PHE A 27 9.85 6.82 -23.75
N GLN A 28 10.51 6.79 -24.91
CA GLN A 28 9.85 7.13 -26.15
C GLN A 28 9.07 5.92 -26.66
N LEU A 29 7.77 6.11 -26.89
CA LEU A 29 6.90 5.09 -27.44
C LEU A 29 6.83 5.27 -28.96
N ASN A 30 7.01 4.16 -29.68
CA ASN A 30 6.62 4.11 -31.09
C ASN A 30 5.08 3.99 -31.20
N SER A 31 4.55 4.08 -32.42
CA SER A 31 3.10 4.05 -32.67
C SER A 31 2.41 2.78 -32.18
N VAL A 32 3.10 1.64 -32.21
CA VAL A 32 2.57 0.36 -31.74
C VAL A 32 2.58 0.31 -30.22
N SER A 33 3.68 0.65 -29.57
CA SER A 33 3.81 0.72 -28.11
C SER A 33 2.83 1.70 -27.47
N ALA A 34 2.57 2.85 -28.12
CA ALA A 34 1.58 3.81 -27.67
C ALA A 34 0.14 3.25 -27.73
N ALA A 35 -0.17 2.49 -28.79
CA ALA A 35 -1.47 1.82 -28.91
C ALA A 35 -1.63 0.69 -27.88
N ILE A 36 -0.56 -0.09 -27.63
CA ILE A 36 -0.53 -1.11 -26.57
C ILE A 36 -0.80 -0.46 -25.22
N TRP A 37 -0.07 0.62 -24.89
CA TRP A 37 -0.23 1.35 -23.65
C TRP A 37 -1.66 1.87 -23.44
N ALA A 38 -2.24 2.51 -24.45
CA ALA A 38 -3.61 3.04 -24.35
C ALA A 38 -4.63 1.94 -24.00
N LYS A 39 -4.48 0.75 -24.60
CA LYS A 39 -5.38 -0.37 -24.32
C LYS A 39 -5.11 -1.05 -22.98
N LEU A 40 -3.86 -1.07 -22.52
CA LEU A 40 -3.53 -1.50 -21.17
C LEU A 40 -4.10 -0.55 -20.10
N ALA A 41 -4.03 0.76 -20.33
CA ALA A 41 -4.61 1.77 -19.44
C ALA A 41 -6.14 1.70 -19.37
N GLU A 42 -6.81 1.24 -20.44
CA GLU A 42 -8.24 0.91 -20.44
C GLU A 42 -8.58 -0.40 -19.70
N GLY A 43 -7.59 -1.12 -19.15
CA GLY A 43 -7.78 -2.39 -18.44
C GLY A 43 -8.07 -3.59 -19.35
N ARG A 44 -7.73 -3.53 -20.64
CA ARG A 44 -7.93 -4.64 -21.58
C ARG A 44 -6.97 -5.80 -21.30
N SER A 45 -7.41 -7.03 -21.57
CA SER A 45 -6.53 -8.20 -21.48
C SER A 45 -5.52 -8.25 -22.64
N THR A 46 -4.36 -8.86 -22.43
CA THR A 46 -3.32 -9.03 -23.47
C THR A 46 -3.87 -9.69 -24.74
N GLN A 47 -4.75 -10.68 -24.60
CA GLN A 47 -5.42 -11.33 -25.73
C GLN A 47 -6.33 -10.37 -26.53
N GLN A 48 -7.06 -9.48 -25.86
CA GLN A 48 -7.89 -8.46 -26.53
C GLN A 48 -7.03 -7.45 -27.28
N ILE A 49 -5.91 -7.03 -26.66
CA ILE A 49 -4.97 -6.08 -27.24
C ILE A 49 -4.34 -6.65 -28.51
N ILE A 50 -3.86 -7.90 -28.45
CA ILE A 50 -3.25 -8.56 -29.61
C ILE A 50 -4.22 -8.60 -30.79
N ARG A 51 -5.48 -8.98 -30.57
CA ARG A 51 -6.51 -9.03 -31.63
C ARG A 51 -6.78 -7.65 -32.23
N GLN A 52 -6.90 -6.63 -31.39
CA GLN A 52 -7.21 -5.27 -31.84
C GLN A 52 -6.06 -4.63 -32.59
N ILE A 53 -4.81 -4.81 -32.14
CA ILE A 53 -3.64 -4.25 -32.81
C ILE A 53 -3.35 -4.96 -34.13
N ALA A 54 -3.50 -6.29 -34.18
CA ALA A 54 -3.36 -7.04 -35.43
C ALA A 54 -4.35 -6.54 -36.50
N ALA A 55 -5.60 -6.28 -36.11
CA ALA A 55 -6.62 -5.72 -36.99
C ALA A 55 -6.35 -4.25 -37.38
N GLN A 56 -5.92 -3.42 -36.44
CA GLN A 56 -5.69 -1.99 -36.65
C GLN A 56 -4.50 -1.72 -37.58
N PHE A 57 -3.42 -2.48 -37.44
CA PHE A 57 -2.18 -2.27 -38.20
C PHE A 57 -1.99 -3.26 -39.35
N ASN A 58 -2.93 -4.19 -39.56
CA ASN A 58 -2.85 -5.25 -40.57
C ASN A 58 -1.55 -6.07 -40.50
N VAL A 59 -1.19 -6.47 -39.27
CA VAL A 59 0.05 -7.23 -38.96
C VAL A 59 -0.31 -8.64 -38.47
N SER A 60 0.56 -9.62 -38.72
CA SER A 60 0.34 -10.98 -38.24
C SER A 60 0.19 -11.04 -36.71
N VAL A 61 -0.74 -11.88 -36.25
CA VAL A 61 -1.03 -12.09 -34.82
C VAL A 61 0.23 -12.52 -34.07
N GLU A 62 1.09 -13.32 -34.68
CA GLU A 62 2.35 -13.79 -34.10
C GLU A 62 3.31 -12.63 -33.80
N ARG A 63 3.48 -11.71 -34.76
CA ARG A 63 4.35 -10.54 -34.57
C ARG A 63 3.80 -9.59 -33.51
N VAL A 64 2.50 -9.33 -33.53
CA VAL A 64 1.83 -8.52 -32.50
C VAL A 64 1.92 -9.17 -31.13
N THR A 65 1.86 -10.51 -31.05
CA THR A 65 2.01 -11.24 -29.78
C THR A 65 3.40 -11.02 -29.21
N ASN A 66 4.45 -11.13 -30.02
CA ASN A 66 5.82 -10.88 -29.57
C ASN A 66 6.01 -9.42 -29.13
N ASP A 67 5.47 -8.46 -29.89
CA ASP A 67 5.57 -7.04 -29.55
C ASP A 67 4.83 -6.71 -28.25
N VAL A 68 3.61 -7.24 -28.07
CA VAL A 68 2.82 -7.06 -26.84
C VAL A 68 3.49 -7.71 -25.64
N ASN A 69 3.97 -8.95 -25.78
CA ASN A 69 4.62 -9.66 -24.68
C ASN A 69 5.93 -8.99 -24.28
N GLY A 70 6.77 -8.61 -25.24
CA GLY A 70 8.03 -7.91 -24.97
C GLY A 70 7.80 -6.55 -24.31
N PHE A 71 6.76 -5.83 -24.75
CA PHE A 71 6.38 -4.56 -24.12
C PHE A 71 5.87 -4.75 -22.69
N VAL A 72 4.98 -5.71 -22.45
CA VAL A 72 4.47 -6.04 -21.11
C VAL A 72 5.59 -6.49 -20.18
N GLU A 73 6.52 -7.29 -20.67
CA GLU A 73 7.68 -7.74 -19.90
C GLU A 73 8.58 -6.57 -19.53
N THR A 74 8.82 -5.64 -20.45
CA THR A 74 9.55 -4.39 -20.17
C THR A 74 8.83 -3.57 -19.10
N LEU A 75 7.51 -3.46 -19.16
CA LEU A 75 6.75 -2.77 -18.11
C LEU A 75 6.88 -3.46 -16.76
N ARG A 76 6.81 -4.79 -16.69
CA ARG A 76 6.99 -5.56 -15.44
C ARG A 76 8.38 -5.40 -14.84
N GLN A 77 9.42 -5.49 -15.67
CA GLN A 77 10.81 -5.32 -15.23
C GLN A 77 11.10 -3.93 -14.66
N ASN A 78 10.30 -2.94 -15.04
CA ASN A 78 10.37 -1.57 -14.52
C ASN A 78 9.27 -1.28 -13.49
N ASP A 79 8.57 -2.30 -12.98
CA ASP A 79 7.46 -2.21 -12.04
C ASP A 79 6.24 -1.38 -12.51
N LEU A 80 6.14 -1.08 -13.81
CA LEU A 80 5.07 -0.26 -14.40
C LEU A 80 3.78 -1.03 -14.70
N ALA A 81 3.82 -2.36 -14.65
CA ALA A 81 2.65 -3.22 -14.78
C ALA A 81 2.78 -4.44 -13.87
N LYS A 82 1.70 -4.81 -13.19
CA LYS A 82 1.61 -6.04 -12.38
C LYS A 82 0.43 -6.86 -12.84
N ASP A 83 0.56 -8.18 -12.75
CA ASP A 83 -0.58 -9.04 -12.98
C ASP A 83 -1.68 -8.69 -11.99
N ASP A 84 -2.90 -8.55 -12.52
CA ASP A 84 -4.07 -8.30 -11.71
C ASP A 84 -4.36 -9.61 -11.02
N VAL A 85 -3.71 -9.83 -9.88
CA VAL A 85 -4.11 -10.88 -8.95
C VAL A 85 -5.43 -10.40 -8.39
N ARG A 86 -6.51 -10.66 -9.11
CA ARG A 86 -7.82 -10.79 -8.49
C ARG A 86 -7.69 -11.95 -7.52
N THR A 87 -7.31 -11.65 -6.29
CA THR A 87 -7.74 -12.48 -5.18
C THR A 87 -9.24 -12.54 -5.31
N LEU A 88 -9.78 -13.73 -5.61
CA LEU A 88 -11.18 -14.04 -5.32
C LEU A 88 -11.51 -13.48 -3.93
N ASP A 89 -12.76 -13.06 -3.71
CA ASP A 89 -13.33 -12.70 -2.39
C ASP A 89 -13.24 -13.91 -1.44
N TYR A 90 -12.03 -14.30 -1.09
CA TYR A 90 -11.75 -15.09 0.07
C TYR A 90 -11.65 -14.07 1.19
N HIS A 91 -12.59 -14.16 2.13
CA HIS A 91 -12.38 -13.71 3.50
C HIS A 91 -11.20 -14.47 4.11
N VAL A 92 -9.99 -14.30 3.57
CA VAL A 92 -8.80 -14.63 4.31
C VAL A 92 -8.65 -13.48 5.27
N ASP A 93 -9.04 -13.70 6.52
CA ASP A 93 -8.79 -12.78 7.62
C ASP A 93 -7.28 -12.50 7.74
N LEU A 94 -6.85 -11.49 6.99
CA LEU A 94 -5.98 -10.38 7.35
C LEU A 94 -4.76 -10.66 8.24
N ILE A 95 -4.02 -11.73 7.95
CA ILE A 95 -2.64 -12.17 8.30
C ILE A 95 -1.72 -11.13 9.03
N TRP A 96 -2.09 -10.66 10.23
CA TRP A 96 -1.31 -10.00 11.29
C TRP A 96 -1.34 -8.47 11.30
N LYS A 97 -0.81 -7.82 10.27
CA LYS A 97 -0.66 -6.35 10.25
C LYS A 97 -1.97 -5.57 10.03
N LYS A 98 -2.92 -6.24 9.40
CA LYS A 98 -4.16 -5.70 8.86
C LYS A 98 -5.26 -5.62 9.93
N GLY A 99 -5.23 -6.52 10.91
CA GLY A 99 -6.16 -6.52 12.05
C GLY A 99 -5.96 -5.32 12.98
N ILE A 100 -4.72 -4.93 13.28
CA ILE A 100 -4.44 -3.75 14.12
C ILE A 100 -4.93 -2.48 13.42
N ALA A 101 -4.58 -2.30 12.14
CA ALA A 101 -5.03 -1.16 11.36
C ALA A 101 -6.57 -1.07 11.29
N ALA A 102 -7.26 -2.21 11.11
CA ALA A 102 -8.72 -2.27 11.07
C ALA A 102 -9.40 -1.90 12.40
N ARG A 103 -8.71 -2.06 13.53
CA ARG A 103 -9.21 -1.66 14.87
C ARG A 103 -8.95 -0.19 15.19
N CYS A 104 -8.21 0.52 14.36
CA CYS A 104 -7.92 1.94 14.54
C CYS A 104 -8.95 2.81 13.79
N ASP A 105 -9.29 3.95 14.39
CA ASP A 105 -10.24 4.92 13.84
C ASP A 105 -9.73 5.53 12.53
N TRP A 106 -8.41 5.76 12.45
CA TRP A 106 -7.74 6.32 11.29
C TRP A 106 -6.59 5.42 10.82
N ARG A 107 -6.38 5.38 9.50
CA ARG A 107 -5.34 4.57 8.85
C ARG A 107 -4.59 5.40 7.81
N ILE A 108 -3.27 5.30 7.83
CA ILE A 108 -2.37 6.04 6.94
C ILE A 108 -1.30 5.10 6.38
N PRO A 109 -1.36 4.73 5.09
CA PRO A 109 -2.46 4.97 4.15
C PRO A 109 -3.71 4.14 4.50
N ASP A 110 -4.86 4.49 3.93
CA ASP A 110 -6.07 3.67 4.06
C ASP A 110 -6.01 2.49 3.07
N GLU A 111 -5.51 1.36 3.54
CA GLU A 111 -5.44 0.09 2.78
C GLU A 111 -6.78 -0.68 2.75
N PHE A 112 -7.84 -0.11 3.34
CA PHE A 112 -9.18 -0.72 3.48
C PHE A 112 -10.31 0.19 3.00
N PRO A 113 -10.33 0.57 1.72
CA PRO A 113 -11.43 1.38 1.19
C PRO A 113 -12.77 0.64 1.31
N GLN A 114 -13.82 1.38 1.69
CA GLN A 114 -15.15 0.82 1.94
C GLN A 114 -15.65 -0.01 0.75
N GLY A 115 -16.10 -1.24 1.03
CA GLY A 115 -16.74 -2.12 0.06
C GLY A 115 -15.81 -2.76 -0.97
N LEU A 116 -14.48 -2.56 -0.88
CA LEU A 116 -13.50 -3.05 -1.85
C LEU A 116 -12.51 -4.08 -1.28
N GLY A 117 -12.70 -4.51 -0.02
CA GLY A 117 -11.75 -5.39 0.66
C GLY A 117 -10.39 -4.72 0.87
N TYR A 118 -9.34 -5.53 1.02
CA TYR A 118 -7.96 -5.02 1.06
C TYR A 118 -7.54 -4.51 -0.33
N ALA A 119 -7.22 -3.23 -0.42
CA ALA A 119 -6.53 -2.70 -1.58
C ALA A 119 -5.04 -2.65 -1.23
N SER A 120 -4.19 -3.33 -2.01
CA SER A 120 -2.76 -3.05 -1.94
C SER A 120 -2.60 -1.58 -2.31
N VAL A 121 -2.29 -0.73 -1.33
CA VAL A 121 -1.80 0.60 -1.63
C VAL A 121 -0.51 0.36 -2.37
N LEU A 122 -0.55 0.60 -3.69
CA LEU A 122 0.64 0.62 -4.51
C LEU A 122 1.56 1.60 -3.80
N GLU A 123 2.67 1.10 -3.26
CA GLU A 123 3.78 1.99 -2.91
C GLU A 123 3.96 2.88 -4.14
N PRO A 124 3.93 4.22 -3.99
CA PRO A 124 4.06 5.08 -5.15
C PRO A 124 5.40 4.75 -5.80
N LEU A 125 5.35 3.93 -6.85
CA LEU A 125 6.49 3.67 -7.69
C LEU A 125 6.87 5.04 -8.27
N GLY A 126 8.16 5.30 -8.39
CA GLY A 126 8.68 6.66 -8.61
C GLY A 126 9.63 7.12 -7.52
N HIS A 127 9.64 6.47 -6.36
CA HIS A 127 10.73 6.65 -5.42
C HIS A 127 11.87 5.69 -5.74
N SER A 128 12.92 6.21 -6.39
CA SER A 128 14.24 5.56 -6.38
C SER A 128 14.86 5.51 -4.97
N VAL A 129 14.08 5.88 -3.95
CA VAL A 129 14.46 6.22 -2.59
C VAL A 129 13.47 5.49 -1.67
N PRO A 130 13.92 4.66 -0.72
CA PRO A 130 13.03 3.93 0.17
C PRO A 130 11.97 4.81 0.87
N PRO A 131 10.71 4.35 1.05
CA PRO A 131 9.62 5.22 1.49
C PRO A 131 9.83 5.94 2.83
N PHE A 132 10.57 5.33 3.75
CA PHE A 132 10.95 5.93 5.03
C PHE A 132 11.82 7.20 4.90
N LEU A 133 12.36 7.49 3.71
CA LEU A 133 13.12 8.70 3.43
C LEU A 133 12.25 9.84 2.87
N LEU A 134 10.98 9.60 2.59
CA LEU A 134 10.07 10.53 1.93
C LEU A 134 9.16 11.24 2.91
N ASP A 135 8.86 12.50 2.63
CA ASP A 135 7.99 13.34 3.45
C ASP A 135 6.69 13.75 2.76
N ASP A 136 6.39 13.23 1.57
CA ASP A 136 5.27 13.67 0.73
C ASP A 136 4.30 12.56 0.28
N LEU A 137 4.30 11.39 0.93
CA LEU A 137 3.50 10.22 0.51
C LEU A 137 1.98 10.38 0.66
N ILE A 138 1.51 11.27 1.53
CA ILE A 138 0.09 11.43 1.85
C ILE A 138 -0.51 12.48 0.91
N SER A 139 -1.28 12.03 -0.08
CA SER A 139 -1.79 12.89 -1.15
C SER A 139 -2.86 13.89 -0.70
N ASP A 140 -3.70 13.52 0.27
CA ASP A 140 -4.71 14.41 0.85
C ASP A 140 -4.62 14.41 2.38
N PRO A 141 -3.65 15.15 2.97
CA PRO A 141 -3.50 15.19 4.42
C PRO A 141 -4.65 15.96 5.10
N GLY A 142 -5.48 16.69 4.35
CA GLY A 142 -6.55 17.53 4.87
C GLY A 142 -7.64 16.75 5.60
N ILE A 143 -7.89 15.50 5.18
CA ILE A 143 -8.91 14.62 5.79
C ILE A 143 -8.61 14.30 7.26
N TYR A 144 -7.33 14.29 7.65
CA TYR A 144 -6.91 13.93 9.00
C TYR A 144 -7.07 15.08 10.01
N ARG A 145 -7.58 16.25 9.58
CA ARG A 145 -8.02 17.31 10.49
C ARG A 145 -9.21 16.88 11.35
N ASP A 146 -9.95 15.88 10.89
CA ASP A 146 -11.15 15.36 11.54
C ASP A 146 -10.84 14.34 12.65
N ILE A 147 -9.56 14.02 12.89
CA ILE A 147 -9.12 13.23 14.05
C ILE A 147 -9.62 13.88 15.34
N ARG A 148 -10.21 13.07 16.23
CA ARG A 148 -10.84 13.48 17.49
C ARG A 148 -10.03 13.04 18.70
N ASP A 149 -10.34 13.63 19.85
CA ASP A 149 -9.71 13.28 21.11
C ASP A 149 -9.99 11.81 21.45
N GLY A 150 -8.93 11.05 21.67
CA GLY A 150 -8.97 9.63 22.01
C GLY A 150 -8.87 8.68 20.82
N ASP A 151 -8.90 9.18 19.58
CA ASP A 151 -8.81 8.33 18.38
C ASP A 151 -7.49 7.55 18.34
N LEU A 152 -7.59 6.31 17.83
CA LEU A 152 -6.45 5.47 17.49
C LEU A 152 -6.06 5.74 16.03
N VAL A 153 -4.83 6.21 15.83
CA VAL A 153 -4.30 6.53 14.51
C VAL A 153 -3.23 5.52 14.15
N TRP A 154 -3.56 4.63 13.21
CA TRP A 154 -2.59 3.71 12.64
C TRP A 154 -1.82 4.35 11.50
N VAL A 155 -0.49 4.28 11.56
CA VAL A 155 0.40 4.75 10.50
C VAL A 155 1.33 3.61 10.10
N ARG A 156 1.37 3.30 8.81
CA ARG A 156 2.38 2.40 8.26
C ARG A 156 3.74 2.99 8.56
N PHE A 157 4.63 2.19 9.16
CA PHE A 157 5.91 2.70 9.64
C PHE A 157 6.72 3.45 8.57
N SER A 158 6.74 2.93 7.34
CA SER A 158 7.48 3.54 6.23
C SER A 158 6.93 4.89 5.78
N TRP A 159 5.74 5.30 6.26
CA TRP A 159 5.10 6.58 5.98
C TRP A 159 5.20 7.56 7.16
N LEU A 160 5.86 7.19 8.26
CA LEU A 160 5.95 8.03 9.46
C LEU A 160 6.55 9.40 9.17
N LYS A 161 7.59 9.48 8.34
CA LYS A 161 8.20 10.76 7.96
C LYS A 161 7.19 11.67 7.24
N SER A 162 6.43 11.12 6.29
CA SER A 162 5.35 11.84 5.62
C SER A 162 4.21 12.23 6.58
N PHE A 163 3.84 11.35 7.51
CA PHE A 163 2.87 11.67 8.57
C PHE A 163 3.33 12.85 9.42
N VAL A 164 4.58 12.85 9.89
CA VAL A 164 5.15 13.92 10.71
C VAL A 164 5.16 15.25 9.96
N LYS A 165 5.46 15.26 8.66
CA LYS A 165 5.54 16.50 7.88
C LYS A 165 4.18 16.99 7.37
N GLN A 166 3.28 16.10 6.97
CA GLN A 166 2.04 16.46 6.28
C GLN A 166 0.81 16.44 7.19
N VAL A 167 0.74 15.54 8.18
CA VAL A 167 -0.47 15.28 8.98
C VAL A 167 -0.33 15.78 10.41
N LEU A 168 0.74 15.41 11.11
CA LEU A 168 0.94 15.76 12.53
C LEU A 168 0.70 17.25 12.84
N PRO A 169 1.16 18.23 12.03
CA PRO A 169 0.92 19.66 12.29
C PRO A 169 -0.54 20.09 12.17
N LEU A 170 -1.34 19.33 11.40
CA LEU A 170 -2.75 19.59 11.15
C LEU A 170 -3.64 19.09 12.30
N VAL A 171 -3.22 18.03 12.99
CA VAL A 171 -4.01 17.39 14.06
C VAL A 171 -3.97 18.22 15.34
N LYS A 172 -5.13 18.73 15.75
CA LYS A 172 -5.31 19.51 16.98
C LYS A 172 -5.85 18.70 18.15
N ALA A 173 -6.44 17.55 17.88
CA ALA A 173 -6.93 16.61 18.88
C ALA A 173 -5.80 15.80 19.51
N ARG A 174 -6.05 15.26 20.71
CA ARG A 174 -5.15 14.38 21.46
C ARG A 174 -5.42 12.93 21.09
N PHE A 175 -4.48 12.24 20.46
CA PHE A 175 -4.68 10.90 19.90
C PHE A 175 -3.57 9.93 20.31
N ILE A 176 -3.78 8.64 20.06
CA ILE A 176 -2.81 7.57 20.28
C ILE A 176 -2.26 7.11 18.93
N LEU A 177 -0.94 7.07 18.79
CA LEU A 177 -0.27 6.60 17.58
C LEU A 177 -0.02 5.09 17.67
N VAL A 178 -0.31 4.39 16.58
CA VAL A 178 -0.08 2.95 16.44
C VAL A 178 0.73 2.70 15.17
N THR A 179 1.86 2.01 15.27
CA THR A 179 2.67 1.64 14.10
C THR A 179 2.99 0.16 14.09
N ALA A 180 2.85 -0.43 12.90
CA ALA A 180 3.12 -1.84 12.64
C ALA A 180 3.77 -2.00 11.25
N ASP A 181 4.08 -3.25 10.88
CA ASP A 181 4.54 -3.61 9.53
C ASP A 181 5.89 -3.00 9.13
N CYS A 182 6.88 -3.10 10.02
CA CYS A 182 8.27 -2.79 9.68
C CYS A 182 9.24 -3.79 10.32
N PRO A 183 10.17 -4.39 9.56
CA PRO A 183 11.25 -5.18 10.15
C PRO A 183 12.26 -4.31 10.92
N LEU A 184 12.15 -2.98 10.82
CA LEU A 184 12.98 -2.03 11.55
C LEU A 184 12.26 -1.60 12.81
N GLY A 185 12.88 -1.82 13.98
CA GLY A 185 12.26 -1.45 15.25
C GLY A 185 12.32 0.04 15.56
N ALA A 186 11.23 0.68 15.98
CA ALA A 186 11.25 2.08 16.46
C ALA A 186 11.70 2.18 17.93
N PRO A 187 12.40 3.27 18.33
CA PRO A 187 12.61 4.51 17.56
C PRO A 187 13.94 4.60 16.80
N LEU A 188 14.89 3.67 16.98
CA LEU A 188 16.29 3.86 16.58
C LEU A 188 16.53 4.29 15.10
N PRO A 189 15.87 3.68 14.09
CA PRO A 189 16.04 4.01 12.67
C PRO A 189 15.48 5.37 12.26
N ILE A 190 14.60 5.95 13.08
CA ILE A 190 13.83 7.17 12.80
C ILE A 190 13.86 8.11 14.00
N MET A 191 15.02 8.22 14.65
CA MET A 191 15.13 8.93 15.94
C MET A 191 14.70 10.41 15.85
N GLY A 192 14.94 11.08 14.72
CA GLY A 192 14.50 12.46 14.50
C GLY A 192 12.98 12.58 14.50
N GLU A 193 12.31 11.77 13.68
CA GLU A 193 10.86 11.69 13.59
C GLU A 193 10.24 11.23 14.92
N ALA A 194 10.87 10.28 15.60
CA ALA A 194 10.42 9.77 16.89
C ALA A 194 10.40 10.85 17.98
N LEU A 195 11.43 11.70 18.03
CA LEU A 195 11.45 12.86 18.92
C LEU A 195 10.35 13.86 18.55
N GLU A 196 10.21 14.20 17.26
CA GLU A 196 9.15 15.09 16.78
C GLU A 196 7.75 14.57 17.20
N ILE A 197 7.51 13.27 17.10
CA ILE A 197 6.24 12.62 17.50
C ILE A 197 6.03 12.70 19.01
N LEU A 198 7.00 12.27 19.81
CA LEU A 198 6.83 12.09 21.25
C LEU A 198 6.85 13.41 22.03
N GLU A 199 7.52 14.43 21.49
CA GLU A 199 7.46 15.81 22.00
C GLU A 199 6.16 16.52 21.61
N TYR A 200 5.46 16.05 20.56
CA TYR A 200 4.21 16.67 20.14
C TYR A 200 3.15 16.51 21.24
N PRO A 201 2.58 17.62 21.76
CA PRO A 201 1.75 17.59 22.97
C PRO A 201 0.44 16.79 22.79
N ASN A 202 0.02 16.64 21.55
CA ASN A 202 -1.21 15.96 21.17
C ASN A 202 -1.04 14.46 20.92
N VAL A 203 0.19 13.96 20.84
CA VAL A 203 0.44 12.51 20.83
C VAL A 203 0.46 12.05 22.28
N LEU A 204 -0.59 11.36 22.70
CA LEU A 204 -0.73 10.88 24.07
C LEU A 204 0.24 9.74 24.38
N HIS A 205 0.36 8.81 23.45
CA HIS A 205 1.20 7.63 23.56
C HIS A 205 1.46 7.04 22.17
N TRP A 206 2.57 6.31 22.03
CA TRP A 206 2.92 5.59 20.81
C TRP A 206 3.11 4.09 21.10
N TYR A 207 2.26 3.28 20.48
CA TYR A 207 2.38 1.84 20.45
C TYR A 207 3.05 1.38 19.15
N ALA A 208 4.19 0.69 19.25
CA ALA A 208 4.97 0.25 18.09
C ALA A 208 5.23 -1.26 18.12
N GLN A 209 4.97 -1.96 17.00
CA GLN A 209 5.55 -3.28 16.78
C GLN A 209 7.06 -3.16 16.58
N ASP A 210 7.78 -4.23 16.91
CA ASP A 210 9.24 -4.29 16.86
C ASP A 210 9.91 -3.16 17.68
N CYS A 211 9.22 -2.62 18.68
CA CYS A 211 9.71 -1.53 19.52
C CYS A 211 11.01 -1.91 20.23
N ASN A 212 12.07 -1.17 19.94
CA ASN A 212 13.40 -1.32 20.54
C ASN A 212 13.74 -0.19 21.53
N GLY A 213 12.77 0.70 21.83
CA GLY A 213 12.85 1.69 22.90
C GLY A 213 11.63 1.65 23.84
N PRO A 214 11.34 0.53 24.52
CA PRO A 214 10.23 0.47 25.46
C PRO A 214 10.39 1.50 26.58
N GLY A 215 9.34 2.28 26.86
CA GLY A 215 9.39 3.36 27.86
C GLY A 215 10.17 4.60 27.40
N PHE A 216 10.56 4.70 26.13
CA PHE A 216 11.23 5.89 25.60
C PHE A 216 10.37 7.13 25.83
N MET A 217 10.98 8.15 26.47
CA MET A 217 10.32 9.38 26.95
C MET A 217 9.05 9.16 27.82
N GLY A 218 8.86 7.96 28.37
CA GLY A 218 7.66 7.58 29.13
C GLY A 218 6.36 7.52 28.31
N ARG A 219 6.45 7.60 26.97
CA ARG A 219 5.29 7.74 26.07
C ARG A 219 5.28 6.69 24.94
N MET A 220 6.09 5.65 25.06
CA MET A 220 6.22 4.62 24.05
C MET A 220 6.13 3.22 24.68
N SER A 221 5.41 2.31 24.03
CA SER A 221 5.27 0.93 24.47
C SER A 221 5.29 -0.06 23.30
N PRO A 222 5.85 -1.26 23.52
CA PRO A 222 5.84 -2.30 22.51
C PRO A 222 4.42 -2.82 22.30
N LEU A 223 4.08 -3.08 21.04
CA LEU A 223 2.98 -3.99 20.68
C LEU A 223 3.56 -5.41 20.62
N PRO A 224 3.01 -6.37 21.38
CA PRO A 224 3.46 -7.76 21.34
C PRO A 224 3.40 -8.32 19.92
N LEU A 225 4.49 -8.99 19.52
CA LEU A 225 4.49 -9.84 18.35
C LEU A 225 3.62 -11.07 18.64
N GLY A 226 2.80 -11.49 17.68
CA GLY A 226 1.97 -12.69 17.85
C GLY A 226 0.65 -12.46 18.60
N ILE A 227 0.15 -11.22 18.74
CA ILE A 227 -1.26 -11.03 19.08
C ILE A 227 -2.09 -11.68 17.97
N ASP A 228 -2.79 -12.74 18.33
CA ASP A 228 -3.65 -13.49 17.45
C ASP A 228 -4.93 -12.68 17.18
N PHE A 229 -4.96 -12.04 16.01
CA PHE A 229 -6.16 -11.41 15.47
C PHE A 229 -6.91 -12.34 14.50
N HIS A 230 -6.49 -13.61 14.39
CA HIS A 230 -6.87 -14.59 13.35
C HIS A 230 -7.80 -15.68 13.84
N THR A 231 -7.77 -16.05 15.11
CA THR A 231 -8.60 -17.15 15.62
C THR A 231 -10.01 -16.68 15.99
N ILE A 232 -10.63 -15.93 15.07
CA ILE A 232 -12.08 -15.95 14.89
C ILE A 232 -12.34 -16.66 13.55
N SER A 233 -11.84 -17.90 13.47
CA SER A 233 -12.27 -19.01 12.60
C SER A 233 -12.90 -18.66 11.25
N GLU A 234 -12.17 -18.88 10.15
CA GLU A 234 -12.71 -19.59 8.98
C GLU A 234 -11.67 -20.57 8.38
N GLN A 235 -11.89 -21.86 8.68
CA GLN A 235 -11.32 -23.07 8.07
C GLN A 235 -9.83 -23.43 8.33
N PRO A 236 -9.54 -24.35 9.27
CA PRO A 236 -8.23 -24.99 9.35
C PRO A 236 -8.08 -26.02 8.22
N MET A 237 -7.04 -25.87 7.39
CA MET A 237 -6.68 -26.83 6.34
C MET A 237 -5.90 -28.06 6.84
N TRP A 238 -5.65 -28.21 8.15
CA TRP A 238 -4.91 -29.34 8.69
C TRP A 238 -5.64 -29.96 9.87
N GLY A 239 -6.08 -31.20 9.67
CA GLY A 239 -6.95 -31.93 10.57
C GLY A 239 -6.32 -32.22 11.92
N GLU A 240 -6.99 -31.75 12.96
CA GLU A 240 -7.12 -32.36 14.29
C GLU A 240 -8.37 -31.71 14.93
N GLY A 241 -9.06 -32.47 15.80
CA GLY A 241 -10.46 -32.27 16.21
C GLY A 241 -10.90 -30.83 16.50
N ILE A 242 -12.02 -30.44 15.87
CA ILE A 242 -12.60 -29.09 15.88
C ILE A 242 -13.23 -28.81 17.25
N SER A 243 -12.52 -28.09 18.14
CA SER A 243 -13.18 -27.31 19.19
C SER A 243 -13.81 -26.08 18.55
N SER A 244 -15.07 -25.81 18.84
CA SER A 244 -15.76 -24.60 18.42
C SER A 244 -15.10 -23.34 19.02
N PRO A 245 -15.23 -22.17 18.39
CA PRO A 245 -14.70 -20.91 18.94
C PRO A 245 -15.13 -20.63 20.38
N GLN A 246 -16.37 -20.99 20.73
CA GLN A 246 -16.90 -20.84 22.11
C GLN A 246 -16.24 -21.78 23.12
N GLU A 247 -15.85 -22.99 22.72
CA GLU A 247 -15.11 -23.92 23.59
C GLU A 247 -13.68 -23.45 23.83
N GLN A 248 -13.05 -22.78 22.85
CA GLN A 248 -11.73 -22.18 23.00
C GLN A 248 -11.75 -20.97 23.94
N GLU A 249 -12.75 -20.10 23.84
CA GLU A 249 -12.92 -18.95 24.75
C GLU A 249 -13.13 -19.39 26.21
N GLN A 250 -13.87 -20.48 26.45
CA GLN A 250 -14.03 -21.01 27.81
C GLN A 250 -12.73 -21.57 28.41
N MET A 251 -11.84 -22.16 27.60
CA MET A 251 -10.54 -22.66 28.07
C MET A 251 -9.58 -21.53 28.50
N LEU A 252 -9.73 -20.34 27.94
CA LEU A 252 -8.92 -19.17 28.33
C LEU A 252 -9.40 -18.52 29.63
N LEU A 253 -10.62 -18.85 30.07
CA LEU A 253 -11.24 -18.34 31.30
C LEU A 253 -11.08 -19.28 32.50
N SER A 254 -10.42 -20.45 32.32
CA SER A 254 -10.06 -21.40 33.38
C SER A 254 -8.60 -21.25 33.80
#